data_AF-A0AAU8MSQ7-F1
#
_entry.id   AF-A0AAU8MSQ7-F1
#
_cell.length_a   1.000
_cell.length_b   1.000
_cell.length_c   1.000
_cell.angle_alpha   90.00
_cell.angle_beta   90.00
_cell.angle_gamma   90.00
#
_symmetry.space_group_name_H-M   'P 1'
#
loop_
_entity.id
_entity.type
_entity.pdbx_description
1 polymer ?
#
loop_
_entity_poly.entity_id
_entity_poly.type
_entity_poly.pdbx_seq_one_letter_code
_entity_poly.pdbx_strand_id
1 'polypeptide(L)' 'MTSLSEFEIAPFSDLDYASMTVEIRYRGTPIAQLNKDKGLDACALIIPSRFSPANATFELPFDAFLEALNSAKSLILELG' A
#
# COMPACT_ATOMS: atom_id res chain seq x y z
N MET A 1 8.75 2.90 -21.86
CA MET A 1 8.29 2.93 -20.46
C MET A 1 7.93 1.51 -20.07
N THR A 2 8.87 0.78 -19.48
CA THR A 2 8.66 -0.58 -18.97
C THR A 2 8.38 -0.46 -17.48
N SER A 3 7.10 -0.54 -17.07
CA SER A 3 6.75 -0.76 -15.67
C SER A 3 7.10 -2.21 -15.36
N LEU A 4 8.23 -2.44 -14.69
CA LEU A 4 8.70 -3.79 -14.32
C LEU A 4 8.06 -4.30 -13.02
N SER A 5 7.18 -3.54 -12.39
CA SER A 5 6.31 -4.02 -11.32
C SER A 5 4.85 -3.87 -11.76
N GLU A 6 4.05 -4.91 -11.53
CA GLU A 6 2.59 -4.87 -11.63
C GLU A 6 1.95 -4.15 -10.42
N PHE A 7 2.80 -3.57 -9.58
CA PHE A 7 2.44 -2.82 -8.38
C PHE A 7 2.41 -1.33 -8.67
N GLU A 8 1.36 -0.67 -8.20
CA GLU A 8 1.20 0.79 -8.27
C GLU A 8 1.17 1.34 -6.85
N ILE A 9 1.80 2.49 -6.64
CA ILE A 9 1.92 3.15 -5.35
C ILE A 9 1.45 4.58 -5.52
N ALA A 10 0.45 4.99 -4.74
CA ALA A 10 -0.13 6.32 -4.87
C ALA A 10 -0.56 6.87 -3.51
N PRO A 11 -0.48 8.20 -3.30
CA PRO A 11 -1.13 8.83 -2.16
C PRO A 11 -2.64 8.60 -2.23
N PHE A 12 -3.26 8.33 -1.09
CA PHE A 12 -4.68 8.09 -0.96
C PHE A 12 -5.22 8.83 0.27
N SER A 13 -6.30 9.59 0.07
CA SER A 13 -7.01 10.29 1.12
C SER A 13 -8.40 9.68 1.22
N ASP A 14 -8.65 8.95 2.30
CA ASP A 14 -9.98 8.47 2.66
C ASP A 14 -10.49 9.27 3.86
N LEU A 15 -11.81 9.37 4.01
CA LEU A 15 -12.44 10.05 5.16
C LEU A 15 -12.18 9.31 6.48
N ASP A 16 -11.75 8.05 6.41
CA ASP A 16 -11.47 7.17 7.55
C ASP A 16 -10.16 7.50 8.28
N TYR A 17 -9.26 8.31 7.69
CA TYR A 17 -7.93 8.59 8.26
C TYR A 17 -7.66 10.09 8.38
N ALA A 18 -6.93 10.47 9.44
CA ALA A 18 -6.64 11.88 9.71
C ALA A 18 -5.54 12.41 8.78
N SER A 19 -4.56 11.56 8.43
CA SER A 19 -3.47 11.88 7.52
C SER A 19 -3.65 11.19 6.17
N MET A 20 -3.03 11.76 5.14
CA MET A 20 -2.90 11.11 3.85
C MET A 20 -2.17 9.77 4.01
N THR A 21 -2.79 8.72 3.47
CA THR A 21 -2.23 7.36 3.42
C THR A 21 -1.52 7.13 2.08
N VAL A 22 -0.77 6.05 1.97
CA VAL A 22 -0.25 5.56 0.69
C VAL A 22 -0.89 4.22 0.39
N GLU A 23 -1.55 4.11 -0.77
CA GLU A 23 -2.17 2.88 -1.22
C GLU A 23 -1.24 2.10 -2.15
N ILE A 24 -1.21 0.78 -1.94
CA ILE A 24 -0.50 -0.17 -2.79
C ILE A 24 -1.55 -0.97 -3.55
N ARG A 25 -1.43 -0.98 -4.88
CA ARG A 25 -2.30 -1.74 -5.78
C ARG A 25 -1.49 -2.77 -6.53
N TYR A 26 -2.11 -3.88 -6.88
CA TYR A 26 -1.56 -4.90 -7.78
C TYR A 26 -2.52 -5.08 -8.95
N ARG A 27 -2.05 -4.84 -10.18
CA ARG A 27 -2.87 -4.85 -11.40
C ARG A 27 -4.13 -3.99 -11.25
N GLY A 28 -3.99 -2.78 -10.74
CA GLY A 28 -5.09 -1.85 -10.47
C GLY A 28 -6.00 -2.20 -9.28
N THR A 29 -5.83 -3.36 -8.63
CA THR A 29 -6.63 -3.75 -7.45
C THR A 29 -5.93 -3.30 -6.17
N PRO A 30 -6.56 -2.51 -5.28
CA PRO A 30 -5.99 -2.19 -3.97
C PRO A 30 -5.77 -3.44 -3.12
N ILE A 31 -4.61 -3.55 -2.48
CA ILE A 31 -4.22 -4.73 -1.70
C ILE A 31 -3.75 -4.38 -0.29
N ALA A 32 -3.17 -3.19 -0.10
CA ALA A 32 -2.70 -2.73 1.18
C ALA A 32 -2.64 -1.19 1.21
N GLN A 33 -2.61 -0.63 2.42
CA GLN A 33 -2.43 0.80 2.66
C GLN A 33 -1.41 1.01 3.77
N LEU A 34 -0.55 2.03 3.65
CA LEU A 34 0.29 2.53 4.74
C LEU A 34 -0.39 3.75 5.36
N ASN A 35 -0.54 3.72 6.68
CA ASN A 35 -1.06 4.83 7.47
C ASN A 35 0.00 5.30 8.48
N LYS A 36 0.19 6.61 8.59
CA LYS A 36 1.17 7.24 9.49
C LYS A 36 0.55 8.01 10.67
N ASP A 37 -0.73 7.83 10.97
CA ASP A 37 -1.42 8.56 12.05
C ASP A 37 -0.80 8.30 13.42
N LYS A 38 -0.10 7.17 13.60
CA LYS A 38 0.66 6.84 14.81
C LYS A 38 2.13 7.34 14.79
N GLY A 39 2.52 8.11 13.78
CA GLY A 39 3.89 8.56 13.55
C GLY A 39 4.65 7.70 12.53
N LEU A 40 5.71 8.27 11.96
CA LEU A 40 6.51 7.62 10.91
C LEU A 40 7.23 6.36 11.40
N ASP A 41 7.67 6.33 12.66
CA ASP A 41 8.32 5.16 13.27
C ASP A 41 7.34 4.03 13.62
N ALA A 42 6.05 4.35 13.76
CA ALA A 42 4.98 3.42 14.09
C ALA A 42 3.92 3.31 12.97
N CYS A 43 4.37 3.46 11.72
CA CYS A 43 3.53 3.37 10.54
C CYS A 43 2.89 1.98 10.43
N ALA A 44 1.59 1.95 10.21
CA ALA A 44 0.82 0.72 10.13
C ALA A 44 0.63 0.29 8.67
N LEU A 45 0.95 -0.98 8.39
CA LEU A 45 0.49 -1.67 7.18
C LEU A 45 -0.92 -2.19 7.44
N ILE A 46 -1.87 -1.74 6.63
CA ILE A 46 -3.28 -2.11 6.72
C ILE A 46 -3.59 -2.97 5.49
N ILE A 47 -4.16 -4.16 5.73
CA ILE A 47 -4.68 -5.04 4.68
C ILE A 47 -6.19 -5.16 4.90
N PRO A 48 -6.99 -4.26 4.31
CA PRO A 48 -8.45 -4.29 4.45
C PRO A 48 -9.04 -5.63 3.98
N SER A 49 -9.92 -6.21 4.79
CA SER A 49 -10.63 -7.46 4.44
C SER A 49 -11.42 -7.36 3.13
N ARG A 50 -11.88 -6.16 2.78
CA ARG A 50 -12.55 -5.83 1.50
C ARG A 50 -11.66 -6.03 0.26
N PHE A 51 -10.33 -6.09 0.43
CA PHE A 51 -9.38 -6.34 -0.65
C PHE A 51 -9.08 -7.82 -0.85
N SER A 52 -9.52 -8.69 0.07
CA SER A 52 -9.42 -10.13 -0.13
C SER A 52 -10.44 -10.56 -1.18
N PRO A 53 -10.03 -11.24 -2.27
CA PRO A 53 -10.99 -11.90 -3.15
C PRO A 53 -11.81 -12.94 -2.37
N ALA A 54 -12.98 -13.29 -2.89
CA ALA A 54 -13.85 -14.31 -2.30
C ALA A 54 -13.19 -15.70 -2.18
N ASN A 55 -12.12 -15.94 -2.95
CA ASN A 55 -11.30 -17.13 -2.84
C ASN A 55 -10.25 -16.89 -1.74
N ALA A 56 -10.21 -17.80 -0.77
CA ALA A 56 -9.57 -17.67 0.55
C ALA A 56 -8.06 -17.35 0.59
N THR A 57 -7.40 -17.14 -0.55
CA THR A 57 -5.97 -16.83 -0.62
C THR A 57 -5.68 -15.94 -1.81
N PHE A 58 -4.91 -14.88 -1.57
CA PHE A 58 -4.43 -13.94 -2.59
C PHE A 58 -2.91 -14.01 -2.62
N GLU A 59 -2.37 -14.47 -3.76
CA GLU A 59 -0.93 -14.66 -3.94
C GLU A 59 -0.31 -13.46 -4.66
N LEU A 60 0.85 -13.03 -4.18
CA LEU A 60 1.62 -11.92 -4.71
C LEU A 60 3.08 -12.33 -4.87
N PRO A 61 3.79 -11.86 -5.91
CA PRO A 61 5.23 -12.09 -6.02
C PRO A 61 5.95 -11.44 -4.84
N PHE A 62 6.62 -12.26 -4.00
CA PHE A 62 7.17 -11.81 -2.72
C PHE A 62 8.16 -10.65 -2.84
N ASP A 63 9.20 -10.79 -3.66
CA ASP A 63 10.25 -9.77 -3.79
C ASP A 63 9.69 -8.45 -4.34
N ALA A 64 8.82 -8.53 -5.35
CA ALA A 64 8.18 -7.35 -5.91
C ALA A 64 7.21 -6.68 -4.92
N PHE A 65 6.52 -7.45 -4.09
CA PHE A 65 5.69 -6.90 -3.02
C PHE A 65 6.53 -6.23 -1.93
N LEU A 66 7.68 -6.81 -1.56
CA LEU A 66 8.60 -6.22 -0.61
C LEU A 66 9.17 -4.89 -1.13
N GLU A 67 9.54 -4.82 -2.41
CA GLU A 67 9.96 -3.58 -3.08
C GLU A 67 8.83 -2.52 -3.09
N ALA A 68 7.58 -2.95 -3.33
CA ALA A 68 6.43 -2.06 -3.29
C ALA A 68 6.18 -1.49 -1.88
N LEU A 69 6.33 -2.32 -0.84
CA LEU A 69 6.24 -1.88 0.57
C LEU A 69 7.31 -0.85 0.91
N ASN A 70 8.55 -1.09 0.50
CA ASN A 70 9.65 -0.14 0.72
C ASN A 70 9.41 1.19 0.00
N SER A 71 8.96 1.13 -1.26
CA SER A 71 8.63 2.32 -2.05
C SER A 71 7.46 3.11 -1.44
N ALA A 72 6.43 2.43 -0.94
CA ALA A 72 5.32 3.07 -0.24
C ALA A 72 5.78 3.73 1.07
N LYS A 73 6.71 3.10 1.79
CA LYS A 73 7.34 3.66 2.99
C LYS A 73 8.18 4.89 2.67
N SER A 74 8.92 4.91 1.57
CA SER A 74 9.64 6.09 1.10
C SER A 74 8.68 7.23 0.76
N LEU A 75 7.61 6.93 0.00
CA LEU A 75 6.64 7.94 -0.39
C LEU A 75 5.93 8.57 0.83
N ILE A 76 5.51 7.77 1.81
CA ILE A 76 4.79 8.31 2.97
C ILE A 76 5.66 9.24 3.84
N LEU A 77 7.00 9.04 3.83
CA LEU A 77 7.98 9.93 4.46
C LEU A 77 8.08 11.28 3.71
N GLU A 78 8.03 11.27 2.38
CA GLU A 78 8.05 12.50 1.57
C GLU A 78 6.77 13.33 1.76
N LEU A 79 5.66 12.68 2.11
CA LEU A 79 4.37 13.32 2.37
C LEU A 79 4.26 13.95 3.77
N GLY A 80 5.34 13.97 4.58
CA GLY A 80 5.39 14.63 5.89
C GLY A 80 5.99 13.79 7.01
#